data_AF-A0A497JVN5-F1
#
_entry.id   AF-A0A497JVN5-F1
#
_cell.length_a   1.000
_cell.length_b   1.000
_cell.length_c   1.000
_cell.angle_alpha   90.00
_cell.angle_beta   90.00
_cell.angle_gamma   90.00
#
_symmetry.space_group_name_H-M   'P 1'
#
loop_
_entity.id
_entity.type
_entity.pdbx_description
1 polymer ?
#
loop_
_entity_poly.entity_id
_entity_poly.type
_entity_poly.pdbx_seq_one_letter_code
_entity_poly.pdbx_strand_id
1 'polypeptide(L)'
;MRDLDFSKLLALYGKAKIYLHAMKYEHFGMSIVEAMAAGLVPIVHRSGGPWEDILKAQQGKHGFSYLTADEAAWLIEDLIENEHTRKEIVSRNMEHVHMFSSESYQKKILSIIENYRSLGGSKVRIDLSYDFAEAPKLCNFSASL
;
A
#
# COMPACT_ATOMS: atom_id res chain seq x y z
N MET A 1 -6.87 -7.47 -22.65
CA MET A 1 -7.38 -7.55 -21.27
C MET A 1 -7.28 -6.15 -20.69
N ARG A 2 -8.33 -5.34 -20.84
CA ARG A 2 -8.35 -3.95 -20.35
C ARG A 2 -9.63 -3.79 -19.54
N ASP A 3 -9.41 -3.44 -18.28
CA ASP A 3 -10.35 -3.11 -17.21
C ASP A 3 -11.25 -4.27 -16.74
N LEU A 4 -10.83 -4.85 -15.60
CA LEU A 4 -11.59 -5.82 -14.83
C LEU A 4 -12.50 -5.06 -13.86
N ASP A 5 -13.77 -5.46 -13.76
CA ASP A 5 -14.68 -4.88 -12.76
C ASP A 5 -14.09 -5.01 -11.35
N PHE A 6 -14.30 -3.99 -10.52
CA PHE A 6 -13.77 -3.96 -9.15
C PHE A 6 -14.17 -5.19 -8.33
N SER A 7 -15.40 -5.68 -8.48
CA SER A 7 -15.87 -6.90 -7.81
C SER A 7 -15.08 -8.15 -8.21
N LYS A 8 -14.70 -8.25 -9.50
CA LYS A 8 -13.89 -9.35 -10.01
C LYS A 8 -12.43 -9.23 -9.55
N LEU A 9 -11.90 -8.00 -9.45
CA LEU A 9 -10.58 -7.76 -8.87
C LEU A 9 -10.53 -8.22 -7.41
N LEU A 10 -11.50 -7.83 -6.60
CA LEU A 10 -11.62 -8.28 -5.21
C LEU A 10 -11.74 -9.81 -5.11
N ALA A 11 -12.52 -10.43 -6.01
CA ALA A 11 -12.63 -11.88 -6.05
C ALA A 11 -11.31 -12.58 -6.43
N LEU A 12 -10.45 -11.95 -7.23
CA LEU A 12 -9.11 -12.46 -7.52
C LEU A 12 -8.19 -12.31 -6.31
N TYR A 13 -8.19 -11.15 -5.65
CA TYR A 13 -7.44 -10.95 -4.43
C TYR A 13 -7.82 -11.95 -3.36
N GLY A 14 -9.12 -12.18 -3.12
CA GLY A 14 -9.61 -13.15 -2.14
C GLY A 14 -9.22 -14.62 -2.42
N LYS A 15 -8.73 -14.94 -3.63
CA LYS A 15 -8.25 -16.28 -3.99
C LYS A 15 -6.72 -16.42 -3.93
N ALA A 16 -6.00 -15.31 -3.88
CA ALA A 16 -4.55 -15.28 -3.88
C ALA A 16 -4.00 -15.13 -2.46
N LYS A 17 -2.73 -15.53 -2.28
CA LYS A 17 -2.00 -15.41 -1.00
C LYS A 17 -0.83 -14.43 -1.09
N ILE A 18 -0.32 -14.24 -2.30
CA ILE A 18 0.91 -13.50 -2.62
C ILE A 18 0.60 -12.58 -3.79
N TYR A 19 1.12 -11.36 -3.76
CA TYR A 19 1.02 -10.39 -4.84
C TYR A 19 2.42 -10.02 -5.35
N LEU A 20 2.74 -10.39 -6.59
CA LEU A 20 4.03 -10.06 -7.21
C LEU A 20 3.92 -8.75 -8.01
N HIS A 21 4.72 -7.76 -7.64
CA HIS A 21 4.85 -6.50 -8.40
C HIS A 21 6.19 -6.42 -9.11
N ALA A 22 6.17 -6.53 -10.45
CA ALA A 22 7.38 -6.70 -11.26
C ALA A 22 7.96 -5.43 -11.88
N MET A 23 7.28 -4.29 -11.74
CA MET A 23 7.76 -3.04 -12.30
C MET A 23 8.97 -2.52 -11.51
N LYS A 24 10.06 -2.25 -12.23
CA LYS A 24 11.25 -1.58 -11.68
C LYS A 24 10.98 -0.08 -11.57
N TYR A 25 11.46 0.54 -10.49
CA TYR A 25 11.33 1.98 -10.27
C TYR A 25 9.87 2.46 -10.29
N GLU A 26 8.97 1.61 -9.80
CA GLU A 26 7.60 2.01 -9.50
C GLU A 26 7.61 3.22 -8.56
N HIS A 27 6.79 4.22 -8.87
CA HIS A 27 6.81 5.47 -8.11
C HIS A 27 6.25 5.28 -6.71
N PHE A 28 5.04 4.71 -6.60
CA PHE A 28 4.40 4.46 -5.31
C PHE A 28 3.87 3.04 -5.22
N GLY A 29 3.06 2.61 -6.20
CA GLY A 29 2.50 1.26 -6.23
C GLY A 29 1.23 1.12 -5.38
N MET A 30 0.18 1.90 -5.67
CA MET A 30 -1.12 1.79 -4.98
C MET A 30 -1.70 0.38 -5.02
N SER A 31 -1.53 -0.35 -6.12
CA SER A 31 -1.99 -1.74 -6.25
C SER A 31 -1.39 -2.69 -5.21
N ILE A 32 -0.21 -2.36 -4.69
CA ILE A 32 0.47 -3.13 -3.65
C ILE A 32 -0.21 -2.89 -2.30
N VAL A 33 -0.56 -1.63 -2.01
CA VAL A 33 -1.35 -1.28 -0.83
C VAL A 33 -2.72 -1.96 -0.87
N GLU A 34 -3.35 -1.99 -2.05
CA GLU A 34 -4.64 -2.66 -2.23
C GLU A 34 -4.54 -4.17 -1.97
N ALA A 35 -3.51 -4.82 -2.51
CA ALA A 35 -3.25 -6.24 -2.27
C ALA A 35 -2.97 -6.53 -0.80
N MET A 36 -2.17 -5.68 -0.13
CA MET A 36 -1.90 -5.80 1.31
C MET A 36 -3.18 -5.71 2.13
N ALA A 37 -4.05 -4.75 1.82
CA ALA A 37 -5.31 -4.55 2.52
C ALA A 37 -6.34 -5.65 2.22
N ALA A 38 -6.21 -6.34 1.08
CA ALA A 38 -6.95 -7.57 0.79
C ALA A 38 -6.34 -8.82 1.44
N GLY A 39 -5.28 -8.69 2.25
CA GLY A 39 -4.67 -9.78 3.00
C GLY A 39 -3.63 -10.60 2.23
N LEU A 40 -3.06 -10.06 1.15
CA LEU A 40 -2.00 -10.71 0.39
C LEU A 40 -0.63 -10.23 0.89
N VAL A 41 0.37 -11.11 0.82
CA VAL A 41 1.77 -10.76 1.08
C VAL A 41 2.41 -10.21 -0.20
N PRO A 42 2.89 -8.96 -0.24
CA PRO A 42 3.52 -8.41 -1.43
C PRO A 42 4.98 -8.88 -1.58
N ILE A 43 5.35 -9.20 -2.82
CA ILE A 43 6.73 -9.37 -3.28
C ILE A 43 6.98 -8.29 -4.34
N VAL A 44 7.93 -7.39 -4.10
CA VAL A 44 8.14 -6.20 -4.95
C VAL A 44 9.56 -6.15 -5.49
N HIS A 45 9.78 -5.53 -6.65
CA HIS A 45 11.15 -5.24 -7.07
C HIS A 45 11.85 -4.34 -6.03
N ARG A 46 13.13 -4.60 -5.74
CA ARG A 46 13.94 -3.84 -4.77
C ARG A 46 14.40 -2.50 -5.35
N SER A 47 13.45 -1.68 -5.80
CA SER A 47 13.66 -0.28 -6.17
C SER A 47 12.36 0.52 -6.12
N GLY A 48 12.45 1.83 -5.93
CA GLY A 48 11.30 2.74 -5.97
C GLY A 48 10.41 2.66 -4.73
N GLY A 49 9.26 3.32 -4.82
CA GLY A 49 8.32 3.49 -3.71
C GLY A 49 7.82 2.19 -3.07
N PRO A 50 7.55 1.10 -3.81
CA PRO A 50 7.16 -0.16 -3.18
C PRO A 50 8.17 -0.67 -2.16
N TRP A 51 9.46 -0.57 -2.46
CA TRP A 51 10.51 -1.00 -1.56
C TRP A 51 10.73 0.02 -0.44
N GLU A 52 10.90 1.29 -0.81
CA GLU A 52 11.30 2.35 0.11
C GLU A 52 10.15 2.83 1.00
N ASP A 53 9.00 3.13 0.41
CA ASP A 53 7.88 3.76 1.10
C ASP A 53 6.89 2.74 1.68
N ILE A 54 6.56 1.69 0.94
CA ILE A 54 5.58 0.70 1.36
C ILE A 54 6.21 -0.34 2.29
N LEU A 55 7.29 -1.01 1.87
CA LEU A 55 7.97 -2.01 2.70
C LEU A 55 8.99 -1.43 3.69
N LYS A 56 9.19 -0.11 3.70
CA LYS A 56 10.12 0.59 4.61
C LYS A 56 11.55 0.09 4.51
N ALA A 57 11.97 -0.31 3.31
CA ALA A 57 13.26 -0.91 3.03
C ALA A 57 13.61 -2.09 3.97
N GLN A 58 12.60 -2.84 4.42
CA GLN A 58 12.76 -3.95 5.35
C GLN A 58 12.16 -5.25 4.81
N GLN A 59 12.99 -6.28 4.69
CA GLN A 59 12.56 -7.63 4.32
C GLN A 59 11.70 -8.25 5.43
N GLY A 60 10.65 -8.98 5.03
CA GLY A 60 9.84 -9.84 5.91
C GLY A 60 8.90 -9.13 6.88
N LYS A 61 8.96 -7.80 7.03
CA LYS A 61 8.06 -7.08 7.92
C LYS A 61 6.66 -6.88 7.32
N HIS A 62 6.63 -6.31 6.12
CA HIS A 62 5.39 -5.98 5.39
C HIS A 62 5.25 -6.78 4.07
N GLY A 63 6.27 -7.55 3.74
CA GLY A 63 6.43 -8.24 2.46
C GLY A 63 7.91 -8.48 2.19
N PHE A 64 8.22 -8.87 0.96
CA PHE A 64 9.60 -9.14 0.54
C PHE A 64 9.95 -8.36 -0.73
N SER A 65 11.24 -8.17 -0.96
CA SER A 65 11.74 -7.60 -2.21
C SER A 65 12.78 -8.46 -2.89
N TYR A 66 12.85 -8.35 -4.22
CA TYR A 66 13.75 -9.13 -5.06
C TYR A 66 14.50 -8.27 -6.08
N LEU A 67 15.63 -8.77 -6.56
CA LEU A 67 16.43 -8.20 -7.65
C LEU A 67 16.44 -9.08 -8.90
N THR A 68 16.31 -10.40 -8.74
CA THR A 68 16.34 -11.37 -9.84
C THR A 68 15.06 -12.21 -9.89
N ALA A 69 14.78 -12.80 -11.05
CA ALA A 69 13.65 -13.72 -11.21
C ALA A 69 13.79 -14.95 -10.31
N ASP A 70 15.01 -15.46 -10.12
CA ASP A 70 15.29 -16.61 -9.25
C ASP A 70 14.97 -16.29 -7.78
N GLU A 71 15.34 -15.09 -7.31
CA GLU A 71 15.00 -14.64 -5.96
C GLU A 71 13.49 -14.48 -5.79
N ALA A 72 12.79 -13.94 -6.79
CA ALA A 72 11.34 -13.84 -6.77
C ALA A 72 10.68 -15.23 -6.73
N ALA A 73 11.15 -16.19 -7.54
CA ALA A 73 10.64 -17.54 -7.58
C ALA A 73 10.83 -18.25 -6.23
N TRP A 74 12.03 -18.16 -5.65
CA TRP A 74 12.32 -18.72 -4.34
C TRP A 74 11.42 -18.12 -3.24
N LEU A 75 11.24 -16.80 -3.22
CA LEU A 75 10.35 -16.13 -2.27
C LEU A 75 8.89 -16.59 -2.42
N ILE A 76 8.43 -16.82 -3.65
CA ILE A 76 7.08 -17.33 -3.91
C ILE A 76 6.93 -18.75 -3.37
N GLU A 77 7.88 -19.64 -3.64
CA GLU A 77 7.86 -21.02 -3.13
C GLU A 77 7.89 -21.06 -1.60
N ASP A 78 8.83 -20.33 -0.98
CA ASP A 78 8.93 -20.22 0.48
C ASP A 78 7.62 -19.72 1.09
N LEU A 79 7.06 -18.65 0.53
CA LEU A 79 5.81 -18.10 1.01
C LEU A 79 4.60 -18.95 0.68
N ILE A 80 4.63 -19.89 -0.26
CA ILE A 80 3.52 -20.85 -0.47
C ILE A 80 3.49 -21.85 0.70
N GLU A 81 4.66 -22.31 1.14
CA GLU A 81 4.81 -23.32 2.20
C GLU A 81 4.62 -22.71 3.61
N ASN A 82 5.13 -21.50 3.83
CA ASN A 82 5.17 -20.87 5.16
C ASN A 82 3.90 -20.08 5.50
N GLU A 83 2.81 -20.77 5.83
CA GLU A 83 1.55 -20.11 6.20
C GLU A 83 1.65 -19.22 7.43
N HIS A 84 2.43 -19.62 8.43
CA HIS A 84 2.61 -18.86 9.66
C HIS A 84 3.22 -17.48 9.35
N THR A 85 4.32 -17.44 8.61
CA THR A 85 4.98 -16.20 8.15
C THR A 85 4.00 -15.30 7.39
N ARG A 86 3.22 -15.86 6.46
CA ARG A 86 2.22 -15.07 5.73
C ARG A 86 1.20 -14.44 6.67
N LYS A 87 0.64 -15.20 7.60
CA LYS A 87 -0.37 -14.71 8.55
C LYS A 87 0.17 -13.60 9.43
N GLU A 88 1.41 -13.70 9.91
CA GLU A 88 2.00 -12.63 10.70
C GLU A 88 2.22 -11.34 9.88
N ILE A 89 2.71 -11.46 8.64
CA ILE A 89 2.89 -10.31 7.75
C ILE A 89 1.55 -9.65 7.48
N VAL A 90 0.52 -10.44 7.13
CA VAL A 90 -0.84 -9.94 6.90
C VAL A 90 -1.36 -9.22 8.14
N SER A 91 -1.20 -9.81 9.33
CA SER A 91 -1.60 -9.17 10.58
C SER A 91 -0.94 -7.80 10.79
N ARG A 92 0.37 -7.69 10.53
CA ARG A 92 1.09 -6.40 10.61
C ARG A 92 0.61 -5.42 9.54
N ASN A 93 0.26 -5.93 8.37
CA ASN A 93 -0.18 -5.12 7.25
C ASN A 93 -1.55 -4.48 7.47
N MET A 94 -2.47 -5.12 8.20
CA MET A 94 -3.80 -4.57 8.49
C MET A 94 -3.74 -3.18 9.12
N GLU A 95 -2.81 -2.95 10.05
CA GLU A 95 -2.61 -1.62 10.65
C GLU A 95 -1.78 -0.71 9.75
N HIS A 96 -0.74 -1.25 9.11
CA HIS A 96 0.17 -0.48 8.27
C HIS A 96 -0.53 0.18 7.08
N VAL A 97 -1.48 -0.50 6.44
CA VAL A 97 -2.20 0.03 5.27
C VAL A 97 -3.03 1.26 5.61
N HIS A 98 -3.48 1.42 6.87
CA HIS A 98 -4.23 2.60 7.29
C HIS A 98 -3.41 3.90 7.14
N MET A 99 -2.08 3.86 7.19
CA MET A 99 -1.23 5.03 6.98
C MET A 99 -1.33 5.61 5.56
N PHE A 100 -1.85 4.84 4.61
CA PHE A 100 -2.07 5.20 3.21
C PHE A 100 -3.53 5.57 2.91
N SER A 101 -4.40 5.61 3.92
CA SER A 101 -5.78 6.10 3.77
C SER A 101 -5.82 7.58 3.42
N SER A 102 -6.86 8.00 2.67
CA SER A 102 -7.10 9.40 2.35
C SER A 102 -7.17 10.28 3.61
N GLU A 103 -7.77 9.77 4.69
CA GLU A 103 -7.86 10.47 5.97
C GLU A 103 -6.46 10.71 6.58
N SER A 104 -5.58 9.70 6.52
CA SER A 104 -4.19 9.83 6.99
C SER A 104 -3.40 10.85 6.16
N TYR A 105 -3.60 10.87 4.84
CA TYR A 105 -2.98 11.86 3.98
C TYR A 105 -3.48 13.28 4.27
N GLN A 106 -4.79 13.47 4.43
CA GLN A 106 -5.37 14.76 4.79
C GLN A 106 -4.81 15.30 6.11
N LYS A 107 -4.80 14.47 7.16
CA LYS A 107 -4.25 14.84 8.48
C LYS A 107 -2.79 15.26 8.38
N LYS A 108 -1.96 14.54 7.60
CA LYS A 108 -0.55 14.88 7.37
C LYS A 108 -0.40 16.21 6.64
N ILE A 109 -1.17 16.45 5.58
CA ILE A 109 -1.13 17.71 4.82
C ILE A 109 -1.53 18.89 5.72
N LEU A 110 -2.63 18.77 6.47
CA LEU A 110 -3.10 19.81 7.39
C LEU A 110 -2.03 20.14 8.44
N SER A 111 -1.43 19.13 9.06
CA SER A 111 -0.36 19.31 10.04
C SER A 111 0.84 20.07 9.46
N ILE A 112 1.26 19.75 8.23
CA ILE A 112 2.37 20.47 7.58
C ILE A 112 2.03 21.95 7.38
N ILE A 113 0.79 22.25 6.97
CA ILE A 113 0.37 23.65 6.73
C ILE A 113 0.25 24.42 8.04
N GLU A 114 -0.25 23.80 9.11
CA GLU A 114 -0.30 24.39 10.45
C GLU A 114 1.10 24.68 11.00
N ASN A 115 2.04 23.75 10.82
CA ASN A 115 3.44 23.93 11.20
C ASN A 115 4.10 25.07 10.40
N TYR A 116 3.81 25.20 9.11
CA TYR A 116 4.34 26.31 8.31
C TYR A 116 3.78 27.67 8.77
N ARG A 117 2.51 27.72 9.18
CA ARG A 117 1.88 28.93 9.73
C ARG A 117 2.50 29.34 11.07
N SER A 118 2.79 28.39 11.96
CA SER A 118 3.37 28.69 13.28
C SER A 118 4.81 29.21 13.19
N LEU A 119 5.53 28.91 12.10
CA LEU A 119 6.88 29.40 11.82
C LEU A 119 6.93 30.79 11.15
N GLY A 120 5.80 31.50 11.04
CA GLY A 120 5.74 32.85 10.47
C GLY A 120 5.64 32.90 8.94
N GLY A 121 5.35 31.77 8.30
CA GLY A 121 5.03 31.74 6.87
C GLY A 121 3.82 32.62 6.53
N SER A 122 3.82 33.23 5.33
CA SER A 122 2.70 34.04 4.87
C SER A 122 1.37 33.27 4.91
N LYS A 123 0.26 33.99 5.09
CA LYS A 123 -1.09 33.44 5.29
C LYS A 123 -1.57 32.67 4.04
N VAL A 124 -1.23 31.39 3.93
CA VAL A 124 -1.80 30.49 2.92
C VAL A 124 -3.29 30.30 3.23
N ARG A 125 -4.17 30.77 2.34
CA ARG A 125 -5.60 30.47 2.38
C ARG A 125 -5.79 29.05 1.84
N ILE A 126 -6.04 28.09 2.74
CA ILE A 126 -6.57 26.79 2.35
C ILE A 126 -8.08 26.97 2.26
N ASP A 127 -8.64 26.73 1.08
CA ASP A 127 -10.08 26.61 0.96
C ASP A 127 -10.51 25.25 1.51
N LEU A 128 -10.98 25.25 2.75
CA LEU A 128 -11.51 24.05 3.41
C LEU A 128 -12.89 23.64 2.86
N SER A 129 -13.45 24.38 1.88
CA SER A 129 -14.68 23.99 1.20
C SER A 129 -14.49 22.87 0.17
N TYR A 130 -13.24 22.48 -0.13
CA TYR A 130 -12.98 21.28 -0.91
C TYR A 130 -13.28 20.04 -0.05
N ASP A 131 -14.51 19.54 -0.18
CA ASP A 131 -14.92 18.31 0.47
C ASP A 131 -14.17 17.14 -0.18
N PHE A 132 -13.13 16.66 0.51
CA PHE A 132 -12.42 15.46 0.07
C PHE A 132 -13.32 14.20 0.10
N ALA A 133 -14.53 14.24 0.67
CA ALA A 133 -15.53 13.19 0.51
C ALA A 133 -16.17 13.17 -0.89
N GLU A 134 -16.12 14.29 -1.63
CA GLU A 134 -16.50 14.40 -3.05
C GLU A 134 -15.33 14.13 -4.01
N ALA A 135 -14.09 14.00 -3.51
CA ALA A 135 -12.99 13.47 -4.32
C ALA A 135 -13.37 12.04 -4.79
N PRO A 136 -13.05 11.65 -6.05
CA PRO A 136 -13.36 10.31 -6.52
C PRO A 136 -12.83 9.29 -5.52
N LYS A 137 -13.76 8.49 -4.94
CA LYS A 137 -13.49 7.52 -3.88
C LYS A 137 -12.50 6.46 -4.39
N LEU A 138 -11.21 6.75 -4.26
CA LEU A 138 -10.14 5.86 -4.73
C LEU A 138 -9.74 4.81 -3.68
N CYS A 139 -10.23 4.89 -2.44
CA CYS A 139 -9.98 3.86 -1.44
C CYS A 139 -11.02 3.90 -0.31
N ASN A 140 -12.08 3.10 -0.42
CA ASN A 140 -12.87 2.68 0.74
C ASN A 140 -12.46 1.24 1.08
N PHE A 141 -11.41 1.09 1.88
CA PHE A 141 -11.16 -0.19 2.57
C PHE A 141 -12.08 -0.27 3.78
N SER A 142 -13.30 -0.78 3.59
CA SER A 142 -14.05 -1.35 4.70
C SER A 142 -13.57 -2.79 4.89
N ALA A 143 -12.70 -3.01 5.87
CA ALA A 143 -12.44 -4.33 6.39
C ALA A 143 -13.74 -4.84 7.05
N SER A 144 -14.50 -5.64 6.31
CA SER A 144 -15.53 -6.52 6.85
C SER A 144 -15.00 -7.93 6.69
N LEU A 145 -14.75 -8.57 7.83
CA LEU A 145 -14.25 -9.93 8.03
C LEU A 145 -14.86 -10.96 7.07
#